data_AF-D9PLG3-F1
#
_entry.id   AF-D9PLG3-F1
#
_cell.length_a   1.000
_cell.length_b   1.000
_cell.length_c   1.000
_cell.angle_alpha   90.00
_cell.angle_beta   90.00
_cell.angle_gamma   90.00
#
_symmetry.space_group_name_H-M   'P 1'
#
loop_
_entity.id
_entity.type
_entity.pdbx_description
1 polymer ?
#
loop_
_entity_poly.entity_id
_entity_poly.type
_entity_poly.pdbx_seq_one_letter_code
_entity_poly.pdbx_strand_id
1 'polypeptide(L)'
;MLSDPVTFNTPAGHSVMAMITSQANAPWPLDCPLTDLAAAGLPAPSKVRFKLFTLDHRLVRGELGRLSPADAEVVRVGLAKLLDGSP
;
A
#
# COMPACT_ATOMS: atom_id res chain seq x y z
N MET A 1 0.99 -6.34 0.03
CA MET A 1 2.18 -5.76 0.70
C MET A 1 3.05 -5.10 -0.36
N LEU A 2 3.88 -4.10 -0.01
CA LEU A 2 4.74 -3.42 -0.99
C LEU A 2 6.08 -4.12 -1.23
N SER A 3 6.54 -4.87 -0.24
CA SER A 3 7.84 -5.55 -0.22
C SER A 3 7.72 -7.02 -0.58
N ASP A 4 8.77 -7.55 -1.21
CA ASP A 4 8.84 -8.92 -1.66
C ASP A 4 8.89 -9.92 -0.48
N PRO A 5 8.05 -10.98 -0.48
CA PRO A 5 7.98 -11.91 0.63
C PRO A 5 9.25 -12.75 0.84
N VAL A 6 9.93 -13.13 -0.23
CA VAL A 6 11.08 -14.05 -0.18
C VAL A 6 12.36 -13.28 0.14
N THR A 7 12.55 -12.16 -0.56
CA THR A 7 13.78 -11.37 -0.54
C THR A 7 13.87 -10.47 0.69
N PHE A 8 12.72 -10.00 1.22
CA PHE A 8 12.70 -9.09 2.36
C PHE A 8 11.83 -9.58 3.51
N ASN A 9 10.55 -9.89 3.27
CA ASN A 9 9.61 -9.98 4.40
C ASN A 9 9.94 -11.13 5.36
N THR A 10 10.15 -12.34 4.81
CA THR A 10 10.44 -13.55 5.59
C THR A 10 11.75 -13.44 6.37
N PRO A 11 12.90 -13.06 5.75
CA PRO A 11 14.15 -12.93 6.51
C PRO A 11 14.12 -11.77 7.52
N ALA A 12 13.39 -10.69 7.25
CA ALA A 12 13.28 -9.56 8.18
C ALA A 12 12.27 -9.78 9.31
N GLY A 13 11.28 -10.66 9.14
CA GLY A 13 10.11 -10.75 10.03
C GLY A 13 9.23 -9.50 10.02
N HIS A 14 9.40 -8.65 9.00
CA HIS A 14 8.74 -7.35 8.84
C HIS A 14 8.32 -7.16 7.39
N SER A 15 7.30 -6.34 7.13
CA SER A 15 6.95 -5.92 5.77
C SER A 15 7.01 -4.41 5.63
N VAL A 16 7.50 -3.91 4.50
CA VAL A 16 7.27 -2.53 4.04
C VAL A 16 5.82 -2.40 3.60
N MET A 17 5.13 -1.40 4.15
CA MET A 17 3.70 -1.14 3.94
C MET A 17 3.45 0.36 3.67
N ALA A 18 2.27 0.65 3.13
CA ALA A 18 1.70 1.99 3.03
C ALA A 18 0.38 2.02 3.81
N MET A 19 -0.08 3.22 4.16
CA MET A 19 -1.38 3.39 4.80
C MET A 19 -2.52 3.29 3.77
N ILE A 20 -3.67 2.78 4.20
CA ILE A 20 -4.96 3.01 3.51
C ILE A 20 -5.75 4.01 4.35
N THR A 21 -6.37 4.98 3.70
CA THR A 21 -7.13 6.03 4.37
C THR A 21 -8.37 6.41 3.57
N SER A 22 -9.37 7.00 4.23
CA SER A 22 -10.59 7.46 3.56
C SER A 22 -10.28 8.49 2.49
N GLN A 23 -10.96 8.41 1.34
CA GLN A 23 -10.73 9.32 0.22
C GLN A 23 -11.00 10.79 0.60
N ALA A 24 -11.94 11.03 1.52
CA ALA A 24 -12.29 12.36 2.04
C ALA A 24 -11.20 13.04 2.87
N ASN A 25 -10.18 12.31 3.34
CA ASN A 25 -9.08 12.91 4.10
C ASN A 25 -8.25 13.84 3.21
N ALA A 26 -7.71 14.92 3.79
CA ALA A 26 -6.90 15.92 3.09
C ALA A 26 -5.84 15.25 2.19
N PRO A 27 -5.57 15.78 0.96
CA PRO A 27 -4.61 15.18 0.05
C PRO A 27 -3.22 15.02 0.65
N TRP A 28 -2.51 13.96 0.26
CA TRP A 28 -1.10 13.73 0.57
C TRP A 28 -0.33 13.45 -0.73
N PRO A 29 0.93 13.85 -0.83
CA PRO A 29 1.74 13.57 -2.02
C PRO A 29 1.69 12.08 -2.39
N LEU A 30 1.44 11.80 -3.67
CA LEU A 30 1.34 10.44 -4.21
C LEU A 30 0.21 9.58 -3.58
N ASP A 31 -0.85 10.19 -3.04
CA ASP A 31 -2.09 9.46 -2.74
C ASP A 31 -2.62 8.77 -4.02
N CYS A 32 -2.95 7.48 -3.93
CA CYS A 32 -3.51 6.68 -5.02
C CYS A 32 -4.96 6.31 -4.68
N PRO A 33 -5.98 6.94 -5.29
CA PRO A 33 -7.37 6.52 -5.15
C PRO A 33 -7.56 5.05 -5.56
N LEU A 34 -8.31 4.30 -4.76
CA LEU A 34 -8.65 2.91 -5.06
C LEU A 34 -9.97 2.86 -5.82
N THR A 35 -9.99 2.16 -6.94
CA THR A 35 -11.14 2.08 -7.83
C THR A 35 -11.96 0.81 -7.62
N ASP A 36 -11.34 -0.31 -7.25
CA ASP A 36 -12.01 -1.56 -6.94
C ASP A 36 -12.01 -1.84 -5.42
N LEU A 37 -12.97 -1.21 -4.73
CA LEU A 37 -13.11 -1.33 -3.28
C LEU A 37 -13.55 -2.75 -2.85
N ALA A 38 -14.30 -3.44 -3.71
CA ALA A 38 -14.79 -4.78 -3.44
C ALA A 38 -13.63 -5.77 -3.40
N ALA A 39 -12.74 -5.75 -4.40
CA ALA A 39 -11.53 -6.56 -4.38
C ALA A 39 -10.61 -6.23 -3.19
N ALA A 40 -10.49 -4.94 -2.86
CA ALA A 40 -9.69 -4.46 -1.73
C ALA A 40 -10.29 -4.78 -0.35
N GLY A 41 -11.54 -5.26 -0.28
CA GLY A 41 -12.24 -5.53 0.97
C GLY A 41 -12.57 -4.27 1.78
N LEU A 42 -12.73 -3.13 1.11
CA LEU A 42 -12.95 -1.82 1.74
C LEU A 42 -14.42 -1.41 1.65
N PRO A 43 -15.06 -0.98 2.75
CA PRO A 43 -16.49 -0.68 2.78
C PRO A 43 -16.84 0.72 2.24
N ALA A 44 -15.85 1.58 1.99
CA ALA A 44 -16.06 2.97 1.60
C ALA A 44 -14.92 3.50 0.71
N PRO A 45 -15.15 4.58 -0.07
CA PRO A 45 -14.13 5.19 -0.91
C PRO A 45 -12.84 5.50 -0.16
N SER A 46 -11.74 4.94 -0.65
CA SER A 46 -10.46 4.89 0.04
C SER A 46 -9.31 5.15 -0.93
N LYS A 47 -8.15 5.46 -0.37
CA LYS A 47 -6.90 5.68 -1.12
C LYS A 47 -5.73 5.06 -0.39
N VAL A 48 -4.76 4.55 -1.14
CA VAL A 48 -3.43 4.24 -0.61
C VAL A 48 -2.68 5.56 -0.44
N ARG A 49 -2.07 5.72 0.72
CA ARG A 49 -1.29 6.89 1.10
C ARG A 49 0.16 6.50 1.29
N PHE A 50 1.06 7.20 0.61
CA PHE A 50 2.50 6.94 0.70
C PHE A 50 3.12 7.61 1.93
N LYS A 51 2.67 7.13 3.08
CA LYS A 51 3.34 7.27 4.36
C LYS A 51 3.88 5.88 4.67
N LEU A 52 5.06 5.58 4.13
CA LEU A 52 5.65 4.24 4.16
C LEU A 52 6.19 3.92 5.56
N PHE A 53 6.10 2.65 5.96
CA PHE A 53 6.62 2.15 7.23
C PHE A 53 6.93 0.66 7.13
N THR A 54 7.73 0.15 8.06
CA THR A 54 7.88 -1.29 8.29
C THR A 54 6.93 -1.73 9.41
N LEU A 55 6.35 -2.92 9.28
CA LEU A 55 5.48 -3.51 10.29
C LEU A 55 5.93 -4.93 10.60
N ASP A 56 6.11 -5.21 11.90
CA ASP A 56 6.36 -6.56 12.42
C ASP A 56 5.17 -7.47 12.08
N HIS A 57 5.44 -8.66 11.52
CA HIS A 57 4.39 -9.61 11.10
C HIS A 57 3.47 -10.03 12.24
N ARG A 58 3.92 -10.02 13.49
CA ARG A 58 3.11 -10.35 14.68
C ARG A 58 1.97 -9.35 14.90
N LEU A 59 2.07 -8.14 14.34
CA LEU A 59 1.04 -7.12 14.41
C LEU A 59 -0.01 -7.26 13.29
N VAL A 60 0.25 -8.08 12.26
CA VAL A 60 -0.70 -8.34 11.18
C VAL A 60 -1.76 -9.33 11.66
N ARG A 61 -3.02 -8.90 11.66
CA ARG A 61 -4.16 -9.72 12.13
C ARG A 61 -4.81 -10.59 11.04
N GLY A 62 -4.58 -10.26 9.78
CA GLY A 62 -5.16 -10.95 8.64
C GLY A 62 -5.14 -10.11 7.38
N GLU A 63 -5.73 -10.66 6.32
CA GLU A 63 -5.89 -10.01 5.02
C GLU A 63 -7.37 -9.64 4.84
N LEU A 64 -7.66 -8.39 4.45
CA LEU A 64 -9.03 -7.94 4.16
C LEU A 64 -9.42 -8.17 2.69
N GLY A 65 -8.44 -8.14 1.81
CA GLY A 65 -8.61 -8.21 0.36
C GLY A 65 -7.31 -7.88 -0.37
N ARG A 66 -7.39 -7.71 -1.68
CA ARG A 66 -6.25 -7.43 -2.56
C ARG A 66 -6.55 -6.27 -3.48
N LEU A 67 -5.52 -5.50 -3.82
CA LEU A 67 -5.66 -4.50 -4.87
C LEU A 67 -5.97 -5.21 -6.20
N SER A 68 -6.90 -4.64 -6.97
CA SER A 68 -7.11 -5.02 -8.35
C SER A 68 -5.81 -4.84 -9.16
N PRO A 69 -5.65 -5.50 -10.31
CA PRO A 69 -4.47 -5.29 -11.16
C PRO A 69 -4.25 -3.82 -11.55
N ALA A 70 -5.35 -3.08 -11.80
CA ALA A 70 -5.28 -1.67 -12.14
C ALA A 70 -4.81 -0.80 -10.95
N ASP A 71 -5.40 -1.01 -9.76
CA ASP A 71 -5.00 -0.26 -8.57
C ASP A 71 -3.56 -0.61 -8.14
N ALA A 72 -3.17 -1.87 -8.27
CA ALA A 72 -1.81 -2.34 -7.99
C ALA A 72 -0.78 -1.66 -8.90
N GLU A 73 -1.10 -1.50 -10.19
CA GLU A 73 -0.23 -0.82 -11.15
C GLU A 73 -0.08 0.68 -10.83
N VAL A 74 -1.17 1.36 -10.46
CA VAL A 74 -1.11 2.77 -10.02
C VAL A 74 -0.21 2.93 -8.79
N VAL A 75 -0.34 2.05 -7.80
CA VAL A 75 0.51 2.05 -6.61
C VAL A 75 1.97 1.77 -6.97
N ARG A 76 2.24 0.83 -7.88
CA ARG A 76 3.60 0.50 -8.35
C ARG A 76 4.25 1.70 -9.05
N VAL A 77 3.54 2.36 -9.95
CA VAL A 77 4.01 3.58 -10.64
C VAL A 77 4.27 4.71 -9.66
N GLY A 78 3.38 4.90 -8.68
CA GLY A 78 3.61 5.84 -7.61
C GLY A 78 4.91 5.52 -6.86
N LEU A 79 5.08 4.26 -6.43
CA LEU A 79 6.24 3.86 -5.63
C LEU A 79 7.55 4.08 -6.39
N ALA A 80 7.56 3.81 -7.70
CA ALA A 80 8.69 4.15 -8.56
C ALA A 80 8.99 5.65 -8.50
N LYS A 81 7.99 6.52 -8.68
CA LYS A 81 8.16 7.99 -8.58
C LYS A 81 8.66 8.46 -7.21
N LEU A 82 8.22 7.81 -6.13
CA LEU A 82 8.68 8.14 -4.78
C LEU A 82 10.19 7.89 -4.61
N LEU A 83 10.71 6.84 -5.26
CA LEU A 83 12.10 6.39 -5.13
C LEU A 83 13.03 6.94 -6.23
N ASP A 84 12.47 7.61 -7.24
CA ASP A 84 13.19 8.18 -8.40
C ASP A 84 13.89 9.52 -8.09
N GLY A 85 14.01 9.89 -6.81
CA GLY A 85 14.77 11.06 -6.41
C GLY A 85 16.26 10.84 -6.67
N SER A 86 16.88 11.66 -7.54
CA SER A 86 18.35 11.75 -7.62
C SER A 86 18.90 12.07 -6.21
N PRO A 87 19.98 11.38 -5.77
CA PRO A 87 20.67 11.74 -4.53
C PRO A 87 21.27 13.15 -4.59
#